data_AF-A0AAP2RFQ3-F1
#
_entry.id   AF-A0AAP2RFQ3-F1
#
_cell.length_a   1.000
_cell.length_b   1.000
_cell.length_c   1.000
_cell.angle_alpha   90.00
_cell.angle_beta   90.00
_cell.angle_gamma   90.00
#
_symmetry.space_group_name_H-M   'P 1'
#
loop_
_entity.id
_entity.type
_entity.pdbx_description
1 polymer ?
#
loop_
_entity_poly.entity_id
_entity_poly.type
_entity_poly.pdbx_seq_one_letter_code
_entity_poly.pdbx_strand_id
1 'polypeptide(L)'
;MALPSYFMKVIKKAFPFRFIFARLTTLPVLGAAVDRICFENDDIIYIPMDKVIEVNKKIEQPQDTVLPSRIVEHFIEMSEYHWIMNRCICRDSANCKDYPVELGCIFLGEATLKIDPLLGRRVTKEEALEHVRRCGEAGLVHLIGRNKLDALWLNVGPDNKLLTICNCCPCCCLWKILPDLSSHISSKVTKMPCVSVSVTDRCTGCGKCTHGTCFVDAVSIVDGRAVISDQCRGCGRCSTVCPNQAIEIVIENDDFVERSIERISSSVEV
;
A
#
# COMPACT_ATOMS: atom_id res chain seq x y z
N MET A 1 -15.02 -20.47 -11.75
CA MET A 1 -14.61 -20.28 -13.15
C MET A 1 -13.46 -19.29 -13.14
N ALA A 2 -12.26 -19.72 -13.54
CA ALA A 2 -11.09 -18.86 -13.64
C ALA A 2 -11.40 -17.68 -14.58
N LEU A 3 -10.94 -16.48 -14.23
CA LEU A 3 -11.06 -15.33 -15.12
C LEU A 3 -10.41 -15.68 -16.46
N PRO A 4 -11.12 -15.55 -17.59
CA PRO A 4 -10.48 -15.73 -18.87
C PRO A 4 -9.31 -14.75 -18.94
N SER A 5 -8.14 -15.20 -19.42
CA SER A 5 -6.95 -14.36 -19.71
C SER A 5 -7.28 -13.04 -20.46
N TYR A 6 -8.44 -12.98 -21.09
CA TYR A 6 -9.09 -11.78 -21.63
C TYR A 6 -9.32 -10.65 -20.61
N PHE A 7 -9.80 -10.93 -19.38
CA PHE A 7 -10.12 -9.88 -18.41
C PHE A 7 -8.88 -9.14 -17.93
N MET A 8 -7.76 -9.84 -17.73
CA MET A 8 -6.48 -9.19 -17.46
C MET A 8 -6.02 -8.29 -18.62
N LYS A 9 -6.31 -8.67 -19.88
CA LYS A 9 -6.05 -7.79 -21.04
C LYS A 9 -6.93 -6.55 -21.01
N VAL A 10 -8.18 -6.66 -20.56
CA VAL A 10 -9.09 -5.52 -20.36
C VAL A 10 -8.56 -4.59 -19.28
N ILE A 11 -8.19 -5.12 -18.10
CA ILE A 11 -7.59 -4.32 -17.02
C ILE A 11 -6.36 -3.55 -17.53
N LYS A 12 -5.44 -4.24 -18.22
CA LYS A 12 -4.24 -3.61 -18.80
C LYS A 12 -4.57 -2.48 -19.76
N LYS A 13 -5.55 -2.67 -20.65
CA LYS A 13 -5.99 -1.63 -21.60
C LYS A 13 -6.69 -0.47 -20.92
N ALA A 14 -7.42 -0.71 -19.83
CA ALA A 14 -8.12 0.31 -19.06
C ALA A 14 -7.19 1.09 -18.11
N PHE A 15 -6.07 0.49 -17.68
CA PHE A 15 -5.17 1.05 -16.66
C PHE A 15 -4.62 2.46 -16.96
N PRO A 16 -4.31 2.85 -18.21
CA PRO A 16 -3.92 4.23 -18.53
C PRO A 16 -5.02 5.26 -18.19
N PHE A 17 -6.29 4.87 -18.24
CA PHE A 17 -7.44 5.72 -17.95
C PHE A 17 -7.83 5.77 -16.46
N ARG A 18 -7.09 5.08 -15.58
CA ARG A 18 -7.40 4.97 -14.14
C ARG A 18 -7.61 6.31 -13.44
N PHE A 19 -6.86 7.35 -13.79
CA PHE A 19 -7.02 8.68 -13.19
C PHE A 19 -8.33 9.35 -13.64
N ILE A 20 -8.75 9.15 -14.89
CA ILE A 20 -10.04 9.63 -15.38
C ILE A 20 -11.17 8.91 -14.64
N PHE A 21 -11.09 7.58 -14.52
CA PHE A 21 -12.07 6.80 -13.77
C PHE A 21 -12.12 7.18 -12.29
N ALA A 22 -10.98 7.50 -11.68
CA ALA A 22 -10.91 7.98 -10.31
C ALA A 22 -11.65 9.32 -10.14
N ARG A 23 -11.40 10.30 -11.02
CA ARG A 23 -12.10 11.61 -10.99
C ARG A 23 -13.60 11.47 -11.13
N LEU A 24 -14.06 10.52 -11.93
CA LEU A 24 -15.50 10.25 -12.09
C LEU A 24 -16.19 9.80 -10.79
N THR A 25 -15.44 9.29 -9.80
CA THR A 25 -16.00 8.93 -8.49
C THR A 25 -16.43 10.15 -7.66
N THR A 26 -16.03 11.36 -8.04
CA THR A 26 -16.47 12.61 -7.38
C THR A 26 -17.92 12.98 -7.71
N LEU A 27 -18.50 12.39 -8.77
CA LEU A 27 -19.90 12.55 -9.11
C LEU A 27 -20.77 11.70 -8.15
N PRO A 28 -21.81 12.24 -7.48
CA PRO A 28 -22.48 11.54 -6.38
C PRO A 28 -23.00 10.14 -6.71
N VAL A 29 -23.78 9.99 -7.79
CA VAL A 29 -24.40 8.70 -8.16
C VAL A 29 -23.36 7.71 -8.65
N LEU A 30 -22.43 8.17 -9.49
CA LEU A 30 -21.39 7.32 -10.04
C LEU A 30 -20.37 6.91 -8.97
N GLY A 31 -20.01 7.83 -8.08
CA GLY A 31 -19.17 7.59 -6.91
C GLY A 31 -19.75 6.54 -5.99
N ALA A 32 -21.04 6.64 -5.63
CA ALA A 32 -21.70 5.63 -4.81
C ALA A 32 -21.75 4.25 -5.50
N ALA A 33 -21.98 4.22 -6.81
CA ALA A 33 -21.96 2.96 -7.57
C ALA A 33 -20.55 2.34 -7.62
N VAL A 34 -19.51 3.15 -7.92
CA VAL A 34 -18.11 2.70 -7.95
C VAL A 34 -17.66 2.25 -6.56
N ASP A 35 -18.03 2.97 -5.51
CA ASP A 35 -17.72 2.59 -4.15
C ASP A 35 -18.31 1.22 -3.81
N ARG A 36 -19.62 1.05 -4.03
CA ARG A 36 -20.31 -0.22 -3.80
C ARG A 36 -19.68 -1.38 -4.57
N ILE A 37 -19.30 -1.15 -5.82
CA ILE A 37 -18.71 -2.20 -6.66
C ILE A 37 -17.29 -2.51 -6.20
N CYS A 38 -16.42 -1.51 -6.08
CA CYS A 38 -14.97 -1.68 -6.03
C CYS A 38 -14.32 -1.48 -4.65
N PHE A 39 -14.95 -0.76 -3.72
CA PHE A 39 -14.30 -0.28 -2.49
C PHE A 39 -15.14 -0.46 -1.21
N GLU A 40 -16.33 -1.05 -1.31
CA GLU A 40 -17.23 -1.27 -0.17
C GLU A 40 -16.53 -2.10 0.92
N ASN A 41 -16.56 -1.60 2.16
CA ASN A 41 -15.90 -2.18 3.34
C ASN A 41 -14.37 -2.33 3.23
N ASP A 42 -13.71 -1.64 2.30
CA ASP A 42 -12.25 -1.61 2.27
C ASP A 42 -11.72 -0.93 3.54
N ASP A 43 -10.72 -1.55 4.15
CA ASP A 43 -9.90 -0.96 5.19
C ASP A 43 -8.45 -1.33 4.92
N ILE A 44 -7.69 -0.33 4.51
CA ILE A 44 -6.36 -0.50 3.95
C ILE A 44 -5.42 0.50 4.61
N ILE A 45 -4.25 0.02 5.01
CA ILE A 45 -3.21 0.88 5.57
C ILE A 45 -1.90 0.76 4.79
N TYR A 46 -1.22 1.89 4.66
CA TYR A 46 0.18 1.94 4.24
C TYR A 46 1.11 1.77 5.44
N ILE A 47 2.06 0.84 5.29
CA ILE A 47 3.10 0.58 6.29
C ILE A 47 4.33 1.46 5.95
N PRO A 48 4.85 2.26 6.90
CA PRO A 48 6.09 3.01 6.69
C PRO A 48 7.25 2.08 6.37
N MET A 49 8.22 2.54 5.59
CA MET A 49 9.44 1.77 5.36
C MET A 49 10.27 1.68 6.65
N ASP A 50 10.77 0.50 6.98
CA ASP A 50 11.55 0.27 8.20
C ASP A 50 12.73 1.24 8.38
N LYS A 51 13.40 1.58 7.27
CA LYS A 51 14.60 2.44 7.27
C LYS A 51 14.35 3.93 7.58
N VAL A 52 13.10 4.37 7.71
CA VAL A 52 12.78 5.80 7.87
C VAL A 52 12.33 6.19 9.27
N ILE A 53 12.27 5.22 10.19
CA ILE A 53 11.72 5.46 11.51
C ILE A 53 12.87 5.80 12.44
N GLU A 54 12.88 7.05 12.89
CA GLU A 54 13.66 7.42 14.06
C GLU A 54 12.82 7.05 15.28
N VAL A 55 13.09 5.87 15.85
CA VAL A 55 12.49 5.50 17.15
C VAL A 55 13.00 6.52 18.16
N ASN A 56 12.08 7.33 18.67
CA ASN A 56 12.38 8.41 19.60
C ASN A 56 13.32 7.90 20.70
N LYS A 57 14.48 8.55 20.81
CA LYS A 57 15.46 8.34 21.88
C LYS A 57 14.79 8.50 23.25
N LYS A 58 14.44 7.37 23.86
CA LYS A 58 14.52 7.07 25.30
C LYS A 58 14.25 5.59 25.57
N ILE A 59 14.91 4.69 24.82
CA ILE A 59 15.02 3.30 25.23
C ILE A 59 16.44 3.12 25.77
N GLU A 60 16.56 3.09 27.09
CA GLU A 60 17.71 2.53 27.79
C GLU A 60 17.74 1.01 27.54
N GLN A 61 17.94 0.59 26.28
CA GLN A 61 18.43 -0.71 25.83
C GLN A 61 18.35 -0.81 24.29
N PRO A 62 19.48 -1.02 23.59
CA PRO A 62 19.54 -0.97 22.13
C PRO A 62 19.17 -2.28 21.42
N GLN A 63 18.32 -3.16 21.97
CA GLN A 63 18.09 -4.50 21.39
C GLN A 63 16.75 -4.75 20.68
N ASP A 64 15.67 -3.99 20.90
CA ASP A 64 14.36 -4.36 20.32
C ASP A 64 13.64 -3.18 19.65
N THR A 65 14.23 -2.60 18.59
CA THR A 65 13.45 -1.71 17.71
C THR A 65 12.49 -2.55 16.87
N VAL A 66 11.21 -2.55 17.24
CA VAL A 66 10.14 -3.21 16.48
C VAL A 66 9.90 -2.46 15.18
N LEU A 67 10.05 -3.16 14.05
CA LEU A 67 9.87 -2.60 12.70
C LEU A 67 8.40 -2.68 12.26
N PRO A 68 7.87 -1.72 11.48
CA PRO A 68 6.51 -1.80 10.97
C PRO A 68 6.25 -2.96 10.02
N SER A 69 7.28 -3.42 9.30
CA SER A 69 7.20 -4.66 8.51
C SER A 69 6.74 -5.87 9.33
N ARG A 70 6.94 -5.87 10.66
CA ARG A 70 6.43 -6.91 11.57
C ARG A 70 4.92 -7.13 11.46
N ILE A 71 4.15 -6.10 11.12
CA ILE A 71 2.70 -6.25 10.90
C ILE A 71 2.43 -7.15 9.69
N VAL A 72 3.18 -6.94 8.60
CA VAL A 72 3.06 -7.77 7.39
C VAL A 72 3.56 -9.20 7.67
N GLU A 73 4.69 -9.34 8.37
CA GLU A 73 5.23 -10.63 8.78
C GLU A 73 4.25 -11.41 9.65
N HIS A 74 3.60 -10.75 10.62
CA HIS A 74 2.60 -11.37 11.50
C HIS A 74 1.47 -12.04 10.70
N PHE A 75 0.86 -11.34 9.73
CA PHE A 75 -0.21 -11.93 8.93
C PHE A 75 0.28 -13.08 8.05
N ILE A 76 1.52 -13.00 7.54
CA ILE A 76 2.14 -14.11 6.82
C ILE A 76 2.37 -15.30 7.76
N GLU A 77 2.78 -15.08 9.00
CA GLU A 77 3.00 -16.15 9.97
C GLU A 77 1.72 -16.84 10.41
N MET A 78 0.64 -16.08 10.53
CA MET A 78 -0.66 -16.57 11.02
C MET A 78 -1.51 -17.25 9.96
N SER A 79 -1.43 -16.80 8.70
CA SER A 79 -2.25 -17.35 7.61
C SER A 79 -1.84 -18.79 7.26
N GLU A 80 -2.83 -19.66 7.01
CA GLU A 80 -2.60 -21.01 6.45
C GLU A 80 -2.32 -20.96 4.94
N TYR A 81 -2.87 -19.95 4.26
CA TYR A 81 -2.85 -19.86 2.80
C TYR A 81 -2.01 -18.68 2.32
N HIS A 82 -1.02 -18.94 1.48
CA HIS A 82 -0.15 -17.92 0.89
C HIS A 82 -0.13 -18.04 -0.63
N TRP A 83 -0.30 -16.90 -1.30
CA TRP A 83 -0.25 -16.82 -2.75
C TRP A 83 0.55 -15.60 -3.18
N ILE A 84 1.49 -15.78 -4.11
CA ILE A 84 2.25 -14.69 -4.72
C ILE A 84 1.88 -14.55 -6.18
N MET A 85 1.54 -13.34 -6.60
CA MET A 85 1.38 -13.04 -8.02
C MET A 85 2.73 -13.03 -8.74
N ASN A 86 2.76 -13.67 -9.91
CA ASN A 86 3.98 -13.77 -10.72
C ASN A 86 4.41 -12.41 -11.29
N ARG A 87 3.46 -11.49 -11.49
CA ARG A 87 3.70 -10.15 -12.04
C ARG A 87 2.77 -9.15 -11.34
N CYS A 88 3.31 -8.02 -10.90
CA CYS A 88 2.51 -6.90 -10.39
C CYS A 88 1.64 -6.32 -11.50
N ILE A 89 0.31 -6.35 -11.33
CA ILE A 89 -0.66 -5.87 -12.32
C ILE A 89 -0.38 -4.43 -12.73
N CYS A 90 -0.08 -3.55 -11.77
CA CYS A 90 0.16 -2.14 -12.02
C CYS A 90 1.44 -1.91 -12.84
N ARG A 91 2.55 -2.52 -12.44
CA ARG A 91 3.84 -2.38 -13.13
C ARG A 91 3.79 -2.97 -14.52
N ASP A 92 3.13 -4.12 -14.67
CA ASP A 92 2.97 -4.78 -15.96
C ASP A 92 2.06 -3.97 -16.90
N SER A 93 0.95 -3.43 -16.39
CA SER A 93 0.03 -2.59 -17.18
C SER A 93 0.68 -1.28 -17.63
N ALA A 94 1.58 -0.72 -16.84
CA ALA A 94 2.29 0.51 -17.14
C ALA A 94 3.63 0.31 -17.87
N ASN A 95 4.01 -0.94 -18.19
CA ASN A 95 5.33 -1.27 -18.74
C ASN A 95 6.50 -0.66 -17.94
N CYS A 96 6.41 -0.74 -16.61
CA CYS A 96 7.36 -0.15 -15.66
C CYS A 96 8.81 -0.53 -15.99
N LYS A 97 9.72 0.45 -15.88
CA LYS A 97 11.16 0.28 -16.12
C LYS A 97 12.01 0.44 -14.85
N ASP A 98 11.46 1.07 -13.82
CA ASP A 98 12.22 1.46 -12.63
C ASP A 98 12.17 0.39 -11.52
N TYR A 99 11.15 -0.48 -11.52
CA TYR A 99 10.94 -1.48 -10.48
C TYR A 99 10.65 -2.86 -11.07
N PRO A 100 11.10 -3.95 -10.43
CA PRO A 100 10.95 -5.29 -10.98
C PRO A 100 9.48 -5.72 -11.03
N VAL A 101 9.02 -6.14 -12.22
CA VAL A 101 7.61 -6.49 -12.46
C VAL A 101 7.21 -7.75 -11.73
N GLU A 102 8.14 -8.66 -11.46
CA GLU A 102 7.94 -9.96 -10.81
C GLU A 102 7.74 -9.87 -9.29
N LEU A 103 8.04 -8.73 -8.67
CA LEU A 103 7.76 -8.48 -7.25
C LEU A 103 6.27 -8.19 -6.99
N GLY A 104 5.40 -9.12 -7.39
CA GLY A 104 3.94 -9.02 -7.31
C GLY A 104 3.39 -8.89 -5.88
N CYS A 105 2.08 -8.71 -5.78
CA CYS A 105 1.37 -8.69 -4.49
C CYS A 105 1.33 -10.09 -3.88
N ILE A 106 1.22 -10.14 -2.57
CA ILE A 106 0.92 -11.36 -1.79
C ILE A 106 -0.55 -11.31 -1.41
N PHE A 107 -1.22 -12.45 -1.47
CA PHE A 107 -2.58 -12.63 -1.00
C PHE A 107 -2.61 -13.74 0.05
N LEU A 108 -3.35 -13.51 1.12
CA LEU A 108 -3.51 -14.43 2.24
C LEU A 108 -5.00 -14.77 2.44
N GLY A 109 -5.28 -15.93 3.03
CA GLY A 109 -6.63 -16.39 3.36
C GLY A 109 -7.24 -17.38 2.36
N GLU A 110 -8.36 -18.00 2.75
CA GLU A 110 -9.01 -19.11 2.03
C GLU A 110 -9.37 -18.76 0.57
N ALA A 111 -9.71 -17.49 0.29
CA ALA A 111 -10.09 -17.07 -1.06
C ALA A 111 -8.94 -17.26 -2.09
N THR A 112 -7.69 -17.31 -1.62
CA THR A 112 -6.51 -17.56 -2.47
C THR A 112 -6.56 -18.91 -3.19
N LEU A 113 -7.27 -19.90 -2.63
CA LEU A 113 -7.44 -21.23 -3.23
C LEU A 113 -8.12 -21.19 -4.60
N LYS A 114 -8.88 -20.11 -4.88
CA LYS A 114 -9.64 -19.91 -6.10
C LYS A 114 -8.92 -19.01 -7.12
N ILE A 115 -7.75 -18.46 -6.79
CA ILE A 115 -6.99 -17.61 -7.71
C ILE A 115 -6.49 -18.46 -8.89
N ASP A 116 -6.61 -17.92 -10.10
CA ASP A 116 -6.13 -18.57 -11.31
C ASP A 116 -4.59 -18.78 -11.25
N PRO A 117 -4.08 -20.02 -11.37
CA PRO A 117 -2.64 -20.31 -11.42
C PRO A 117 -1.86 -19.57 -12.52
N LEU A 118 -2.52 -19.03 -13.55
CA LEU A 118 -1.84 -18.18 -14.54
C LEU A 118 -1.38 -16.84 -13.95
N LEU A 119 -2.00 -16.39 -12.85
CA LEU A 119 -1.70 -15.09 -12.23
C LEU A 119 -0.59 -15.16 -11.19
N GLY A 120 -0.31 -16.35 -10.65
CA GLY A 120 0.60 -16.51 -9.52
C GLY A 120 0.80 -17.96 -9.13
N ARG A 121 1.20 -18.19 -7.90
CA ARG A 121 1.39 -19.53 -7.34
C ARG A 121 1.21 -19.52 -5.83
N ARG A 122 0.86 -20.69 -5.28
CA ARG A 122 1.01 -20.94 -3.85
C ARG A 122 2.48 -20.98 -3.48
N VAL A 123 2.78 -20.51 -2.29
CA VAL A 123 4.13 -20.46 -1.74
C VAL A 123 4.11 -20.91 -0.29
N THR A 124 5.27 -21.24 0.26
CA THR A 124 5.40 -21.42 1.71
C THR A 124 5.41 -20.08 2.44
N LYS A 125 5.21 -20.13 3.75
CA LYS A 125 5.38 -18.98 4.64
C LYS A 125 6.76 -18.34 4.49
N GLU A 126 7.82 -19.15 4.45
CA GLU A 126 9.21 -18.69 4.33
C GLU A 126 9.46 -18.00 2.99
N GLU A 127 8.90 -18.52 1.90
CA GLU A 127 8.95 -17.90 0.58
C GLU A 127 8.20 -16.55 0.56
N ALA A 128 7.07 -16.43 1.27
CA ALA A 128 6.33 -15.18 1.40
C ALA A 128 7.09 -14.13 2.21
N LEU A 129 7.70 -14.50 3.35
CA LEU A 129 8.56 -13.63 4.16
C LEU A 129 9.77 -13.13 3.35
N GLU A 130 10.44 -14.03 2.62
CA GLU A 130 11.56 -13.66 1.75
C GLU A 130 11.12 -12.71 0.62
N HIS A 131 9.91 -12.90 0.07
CA HIS A 131 9.37 -12.00 -0.94
C HIS A 131 9.09 -10.60 -0.40
N VAL A 132 8.56 -10.47 0.83
CA VAL A 132 8.40 -9.17 1.52
C VAL A 132 9.75 -8.49 1.70
N ARG A 133 10.75 -9.23 2.19
CA ARG A 133 12.12 -8.72 2.37
C ARG A 133 12.69 -8.14 1.07
N ARG A 134 12.62 -8.91 -0.03
CA ARG A 134 13.07 -8.46 -1.37
C ARG A 134 12.30 -7.23 -1.86
N CYS A 135 11.01 -7.12 -1.56
CA CYS A 135 10.22 -5.94 -1.91
C CYS A 135 10.69 -4.70 -1.13
N GLY A 136 10.98 -4.84 0.16
CA GLY A 136 11.54 -3.78 1.00
C GLY A 136 12.93 -3.32 0.52
N GLU A 137 13.82 -4.26 0.18
CA GLU A 137 15.15 -3.97 -0.39
C GLU A 137 15.05 -3.20 -1.70
N ALA A 138 14.08 -3.53 -2.56
CA ALA A 138 13.78 -2.80 -3.79
C ALA A 138 13.17 -1.41 -3.54
N GLY A 139 12.89 -1.02 -2.30
CA GLY A 139 12.28 0.26 -1.94
C GLY A 139 10.79 0.36 -2.27
N LEU A 140 10.10 -0.77 -2.39
CA LEU A 140 8.64 -0.82 -2.48
C LEU A 140 8.03 -0.55 -1.11
N VAL A 141 6.86 0.08 -1.09
CA VAL A 141 6.12 0.37 0.14
C VAL A 141 5.00 -0.66 0.26
N HIS A 142 4.86 -1.26 1.45
CA HIS A 142 3.79 -2.19 1.73
C HIS A 142 2.48 -1.46 2.00
N LEU A 143 1.43 -1.97 1.37
CA LEU A 143 0.03 -1.65 1.66
C LEU A 143 -0.63 -2.96 2.04
N ILE A 144 -1.36 -2.97 3.15
CA ILE A 144 -2.01 -4.17 3.69
C ILE A 144 -3.45 -3.87 4.09
N GLY A 145 -4.36 -4.82 3.84
CA GLY A 145 -5.75 -4.72 4.27
C GLY A 145 -6.72 -5.44 3.35
N ARG A 146 -8.02 -5.31 3.65
CA ARG A 146 -9.08 -5.81 2.79
C ARG A 146 -9.23 -4.89 1.59
N ASN A 147 -9.01 -5.44 0.39
CA ASN A 147 -9.11 -4.70 -0.87
C ASN A 147 -10.09 -5.40 -1.82
N LYS A 148 -11.34 -4.94 -1.85
CA LYS A 148 -12.40 -5.50 -2.70
C LYS A 148 -12.03 -5.46 -4.18
N LEU A 149 -11.26 -4.46 -4.61
CA LEU A 149 -10.80 -4.37 -5.98
C LEU A 149 -9.94 -5.58 -6.40
N ASP A 150 -9.14 -6.14 -5.49
CA ASP A 150 -8.36 -7.35 -5.78
C ASP A 150 -9.25 -8.59 -5.87
N ALA A 151 -10.25 -8.72 -5.00
CA ALA A 151 -11.23 -9.81 -5.08
C ALA A 151 -11.97 -9.79 -6.44
N LEU A 152 -12.29 -8.60 -6.97
CA LEU A 152 -12.86 -8.44 -8.31
C LEU A 152 -11.86 -8.76 -9.42
N TRP A 153 -10.64 -8.24 -9.32
CA TRP A 153 -9.60 -8.43 -10.33
C TRP A 153 -9.17 -9.89 -10.47
N LEU A 154 -9.22 -10.62 -9.37
CA LEU A 154 -8.90 -12.05 -9.29
C LEU A 154 -10.14 -12.93 -9.43
N ASN A 155 -11.35 -12.34 -9.42
CA ASN A 155 -12.65 -13.04 -9.43
C ASN A 155 -12.71 -14.14 -8.37
N VAL A 156 -12.33 -13.77 -7.16
CA VAL A 156 -12.36 -14.64 -5.99
C VAL A 156 -13.27 -14.06 -4.93
N GLY A 157 -13.80 -14.95 -4.10
CA GLY A 157 -14.62 -14.57 -2.98
C GLY A 157 -14.79 -15.71 -1.97
N PRO A 158 -15.29 -15.38 -0.77
CA PRO A 158 -15.73 -14.05 -0.36
C PRO A 158 -14.55 -13.09 -0.10
N ASP A 159 -14.76 -11.79 -0.28
CA ASP A 159 -13.70 -10.77 -0.25
C ASP A 159 -13.19 -10.49 1.18
N ASN A 160 -13.99 -10.77 2.21
CA ASN A 160 -13.58 -10.79 3.61
C ASN A 160 -12.69 -12.00 3.98
N LYS A 161 -12.35 -12.88 3.03
CA LYS A 161 -11.39 -13.99 3.20
C LYS A 161 -10.16 -13.84 2.31
N LEU A 162 -9.87 -12.61 1.89
CA LEU A 162 -8.72 -12.25 1.06
C LEU A 162 -8.03 -11.02 1.66
N LEU A 163 -6.91 -11.24 2.34
CA LEU A 163 -6.04 -10.13 2.75
C LEU A 163 -5.04 -9.85 1.63
N THR A 164 -4.95 -8.59 1.24
CA THR A 164 -3.98 -8.13 0.26
C THR A 164 -2.75 -7.57 0.96
N ILE A 165 -1.57 -7.94 0.48
CA ILE A 165 -0.30 -7.24 0.70
C ILE A 165 0.23 -6.75 -0.65
N CYS A 166 0.10 -5.46 -0.92
CA CYS A 166 0.56 -4.80 -2.13
C CYS A 166 1.97 -4.21 -1.94
N ASN A 167 2.84 -4.40 -2.93
CA ASN A 167 4.21 -3.89 -2.94
C ASN A 167 4.34 -2.69 -3.89
N CYS A 168 3.96 -1.50 -3.40
CA CYS A 168 3.71 -0.30 -4.19
C CYS A 168 4.99 0.43 -4.61
N CYS A 169 5.11 0.72 -5.91
CA CYS A 169 6.13 1.61 -6.47
C CYS A 169 5.59 3.04 -6.66
N PRO A 170 6.43 4.08 -6.57
CA PRO A 170 6.00 5.47 -6.75
C PRO A 170 5.69 5.85 -8.20
N CYS A 171 6.21 5.10 -9.18
CA CYS A 171 6.10 5.48 -10.58
C CYS A 171 4.72 5.20 -11.17
N CYS A 172 4.14 4.01 -10.93
CA CYS A 172 2.95 3.56 -11.66
C CYS A 172 1.92 2.75 -10.86
N CYS A 173 2.05 2.69 -9.53
CA CYS A 173 1.05 2.01 -8.69
C CYS A 173 -0.37 2.52 -8.97
N LEU A 174 -1.37 1.64 -8.87
CA LEU A 174 -2.78 2.00 -8.95
C LEU A 174 -3.11 3.13 -7.99
N TRP A 175 -2.70 3.01 -6.73
CA TRP A 175 -3.03 3.93 -5.64
C TRP A 175 -2.49 5.36 -5.81
N LYS A 176 -1.76 5.65 -6.89
CA LYS A 176 -1.54 7.04 -7.35
C LYS A 176 -2.84 7.79 -7.66
N ILE A 177 -3.95 7.07 -7.85
CA ILE A 177 -5.28 7.66 -8.06
C ILE A 177 -5.90 8.27 -6.80
N LEU A 178 -5.34 8.04 -5.61
CA LEU A 178 -5.91 8.50 -4.34
C LEU A 178 -6.27 10.01 -4.31
N PRO A 179 -5.49 10.92 -4.91
CA PRO A 179 -5.85 12.35 -4.99
C PRO A 179 -7.03 12.65 -5.90
N ASP A 180 -7.29 11.80 -6.88
CA ASP A 180 -8.35 11.95 -7.87
C ASP A 180 -9.66 11.28 -7.44
N LEU A 181 -9.64 10.44 -6.39
CA LEU A 181 -10.83 9.75 -5.86
C LEU A 181 -11.69 10.71 -5.02
N SER A 182 -12.98 10.39 -4.89
CA SER A 182 -13.84 11.04 -3.89
C SER A 182 -13.28 10.86 -2.48
N SER A 183 -13.52 11.84 -1.61
CA SER A 183 -13.04 11.80 -0.22
C SER A 183 -13.51 10.54 0.52
N HIS A 184 -14.74 10.09 0.26
CA HIS A 184 -15.32 8.89 0.86
C HIS A 184 -14.55 7.61 0.49
N ILE A 185 -14.12 7.46 -0.76
CA ILE A 185 -13.34 6.30 -1.20
C ILE A 185 -11.89 6.44 -0.72
N SER A 186 -11.30 7.62 -0.91
CA SER A 186 -9.90 7.90 -0.57
C SER A 186 -9.62 7.75 0.94
N SER A 187 -10.63 7.97 1.80
CA SER A 187 -10.51 7.78 3.25
C SER A 187 -10.37 6.31 3.69
N LYS A 188 -10.65 5.34 2.82
CA LYS A 188 -10.52 3.90 3.13
C LYS A 188 -9.09 3.39 3.05
N VAL A 189 -8.19 4.17 2.45
CA VAL A 189 -6.75 3.86 2.38
C VAL A 189 -6.00 4.85 3.24
N THR A 190 -5.58 4.49 4.44
CA THR A 190 -4.98 5.43 5.39
C THR A 190 -3.48 5.17 5.60
N LYS A 191 -2.83 6.04 6.38
CA LYS A 191 -1.58 5.66 7.05
C LYS A 191 -1.84 4.61 8.13
N MET A 192 -0.81 3.85 8.49
CA MET A 192 -0.81 3.01 9.67
C MET A 192 -1.13 3.82 10.94
N PRO A 193 -1.87 3.25 11.91
CA PRO A 193 -2.09 3.87 13.21
C PRO A 193 -0.80 4.40 13.84
N CYS A 194 -0.93 5.49 14.59
CA CYS A 194 0.15 6.13 15.33
C CYS A 194 1.34 6.69 14.51
N VAL A 195 1.25 6.68 13.18
CA VAL A 195 2.26 7.34 12.33
C VAL A 195 1.99 8.84 12.25
N SER A 196 2.99 9.63 12.64
CA SER A 196 3.05 11.06 12.37
C SER A 196 4.21 11.37 11.41
N VAL A 197 3.98 12.35 10.54
CA VAL A 197 4.99 12.82 9.57
C VAL A 197 5.05 14.34 9.66
N SER A 198 6.22 14.88 9.92
CA SER A 198 6.43 16.31 10.14
C SER A 198 7.58 16.85 9.29
N VAL A 199 7.59 18.16 9.09
CA VAL A 199 8.67 18.88 8.40
C VAL A 199 9.38 19.76 9.42
N THR A 200 10.70 19.61 9.53
CA THR A 200 11.51 20.33 10.50
C THR A 200 12.03 21.66 9.96
N ASP A 201 12.71 22.40 10.82
CA ASP A 201 13.39 23.64 10.48
C ASP A 201 14.56 23.47 9.50
N ARG A 202 15.07 22.25 9.32
CA ARG A 202 16.09 21.88 8.33
C ARG A 202 15.58 21.97 6.88
N CYS A 203 14.29 22.21 6.67
CA CYS A 203 13.72 22.29 5.33
C CYS A 203 14.18 23.55 4.60
N THR A 204 14.75 23.34 3.41
CA THR A 204 15.26 24.40 2.52
C THR A 204 14.35 24.65 1.31
N GLY A 205 13.18 24.00 1.25
CA GLY A 205 12.24 24.18 0.13
C GLY A 205 12.64 23.55 -1.20
N CYS A 206 13.63 22.66 -1.23
CA CYS A 206 14.19 22.11 -2.48
C CYS A 206 13.23 21.26 -3.35
N GLY A 207 12.03 20.91 -2.85
CA GLY A 207 10.99 20.24 -3.64
C GLY A 207 11.17 18.73 -3.89
N LYS A 208 12.31 18.10 -3.57
CA LYS A 208 12.58 16.67 -3.85
C LYS A 208 11.56 15.69 -3.25
N CYS A 209 10.91 16.08 -2.16
CA CYS A 209 9.88 15.29 -1.48
C CYS A 209 8.49 15.34 -2.13
N THR A 210 8.29 16.22 -3.11
CA THR A 210 7.00 16.43 -3.80
C THR A 210 6.82 15.45 -4.97
N HIS A 211 6.01 15.81 -5.97
CA HIS A 211 5.68 15.09 -7.21
C HIS A 211 6.61 13.92 -7.57
N GLY A 212 6.02 12.74 -7.75
CA GLY A 212 6.75 11.51 -8.05
C GLY A 212 7.29 10.82 -6.79
N THR A 213 7.94 11.55 -5.89
CA THR A 213 8.33 11.01 -4.57
C THR A 213 7.08 10.80 -3.70
N CYS A 214 6.30 11.85 -3.49
CA CYS A 214 4.97 11.69 -2.90
C CYS A 214 4.01 11.26 -3.99
N PHE A 215 3.81 9.95 -4.16
CA PHE A 215 3.01 9.40 -5.26
C PHE A 215 1.50 9.63 -5.11
N VAL A 216 1.07 10.20 -3.97
CA VAL A 216 -0.29 10.62 -3.64
C VAL A 216 -0.41 12.14 -3.49
N ASP A 217 0.57 12.90 -3.98
CA ASP A 217 0.55 14.38 -4.04
C ASP A 217 0.20 15.09 -2.71
N ALA A 218 0.52 14.46 -1.57
CA ALA A 218 0.23 15.00 -0.24
C ALA A 218 1.28 16.01 0.26
N VAL A 219 2.37 16.22 -0.48
CA VAL A 219 3.47 17.14 -0.11
C VAL A 219 3.58 18.24 -1.16
N SER A 220 3.50 19.50 -0.72
CA SER A 220 3.63 20.70 -1.55
C SER A 220 4.70 21.65 -0.99
N ILE A 221 5.14 22.63 -1.78
CA ILE A 221 6.00 23.73 -1.29
C ILE A 221 5.15 24.98 -1.10
N VAL A 222 5.13 25.52 0.11
CA VAL A 222 4.45 26.77 0.49
C VAL A 222 5.46 27.63 1.24
N ASP A 223 5.59 28.90 0.84
CA ASP A 223 6.51 29.86 1.46
C ASP A 223 7.94 29.34 1.65
N GLY A 224 8.46 28.66 0.63
CA GLY A 224 9.81 28.10 0.63
C GLY A 224 10.01 26.88 1.54
N ARG A 225 8.93 26.27 2.04
CA ARG A 225 8.99 25.06 2.89
C ARG A 225 8.06 23.97 2.39
N ALA A 226 8.43 22.72 2.68
CA ALA A 226 7.53 21.60 2.45
C ALA A 226 6.37 21.63 3.46
N VAL A 227 5.15 21.43 2.97
CA VAL A 227 3.94 21.29 3.76
C VAL A 227 3.30 19.95 3.42
N ILE A 228 2.94 19.19 4.46
CA ILE A 228 2.33 17.87 4.36
C ILE A 228 0.84 18.00 4.71
N SER A 229 -0.03 17.57 3.79
CA SER A 229 -1.48 17.55 3.99
C SER A 229 -1.95 16.31 4.75
N ASP A 230 -3.23 16.32 5.13
CA ASP A 230 -3.93 15.19 5.74
C ASP A 230 -4.05 13.96 4.81
N GLN A 231 -3.83 14.13 3.50
CA GLN A 231 -3.81 13.04 2.51
C GLN A 231 -2.55 12.17 2.58
N CYS A 232 -1.61 12.49 3.48
CA CYS A 232 -0.38 11.73 3.68
C CYS A 232 -0.68 10.30 4.18
N ARG A 233 -0.15 9.31 3.46
CA ARG A 233 -0.31 7.89 3.82
C ARG A 233 0.82 7.32 4.67
N GLY A 234 1.74 8.15 5.17
CA GLY A 234 2.77 7.72 6.12
C GLY A 234 3.86 6.77 5.55
N CYS A 235 3.92 6.54 4.24
CA CYS A 235 4.84 5.56 3.64
C CYS A 235 6.34 5.86 3.80
N GLY A 236 6.67 7.13 4.08
CA GLY A 236 8.02 7.60 4.35
C GLY A 236 8.97 7.79 3.18
N ARG A 237 8.48 7.68 1.94
CA ARG A 237 9.31 7.90 0.74
C ARG A 237 9.95 9.28 0.70
N CYS A 238 9.22 10.31 1.12
CA CYS A 238 9.70 11.68 1.19
C CYS A 238 10.91 11.87 2.13
N SER A 239 10.95 11.15 3.25
CA SER A 239 12.09 11.20 4.18
C SER A 239 13.36 10.63 3.54
N THR A 240 13.24 9.48 2.86
CA THR A 240 14.41 8.81 2.22
C THR A 240 15.15 9.63 1.17
N VAL A 241 14.48 10.60 0.55
CA VAL A 241 15.06 11.42 -0.52
C VAL A 241 15.41 12.84 -0.08
N CYS A 242 15.09 13.21 1.16
CA CYS A 242 15.32 14.56 1.65
C CYS A 242 16.82 14.77 1.94
N PRO A 243 17.53 15.62 1.19
CA PRO A 243 18.97 15.79 1.36
C PRO A 243 19.35 16.46 2.69
N ASN A 244 18.40 17.16 3.31
CA ASN A 244 18.59 17.86 4.58
C ASN A 244 17.96 17.11 5.77
N GLN A 245 17.48 15.87 5.54
CA GLN A 245 16.79 15.06 6.55
C GLN A 245 15.69 15.85 7.27
N ALA A 246 14.96 16.68 6.52
CA ALA A 246 13.99 17.63 7.07
C ALA A 246 12.58 17.06 7.22
N ILE A 247 12.39 15.76 6.93
CA ILE A 247 11.11 15.08 7.04
C ILE A 247 11.28 13.94 8.02
N GLU A 248 10.64 14.08 9.18
CA GLU A 248 10.68 13.11 10.26
C GLU A 248 9.41 12.27 10.25
N ILE A 249 9.58 10.98 10.55
CA ILE A 249 8.49 10.01 10.63
C ILE A 249 8.63 9.35 11.98
N VAL A 250 7.60 9.55 12.79
CA VAL A 250 7.55 9.06 14.14
C VAL A 250 6.40 8.07 14.23
N ILE A 251 6.66 6.95 14.89
CA ILE A 251 5.63 6.02 15.32
C ILE A 251 5.46 6.28 16.80
N GLU A 252 4.31 6.81 17.15
CA GLU A 252 3.96 7.11 18.53
C GLU A 252 3.41 5.84 19.18
N ASN A 253 3.68 5.65 20.47
CA ASN A 253 3.22 4.50 21.25
C ASN A 253 3.82 3.15 20.82
N ASP A 254 4.18 2.36 21.82
CA ASP A 254 4.81 1.05 21.60
C ASP A 254 3.78 -0.03 21.17
N ASP A 255 2.47 0.25 21.30
CA ASP A 255 1.36 -0.64 20.96
C ASP A 255 0.86 -0.53 19.50
N PHE A 256 1.65 0.12 18.63
CA PHE A 256 1.25 0.37 17.24
C PHE A 256 1.06 -0.92 16.43
N VAL A 257 1.81 -1.98 16.77
CA VAL A 257 1.72 -3.28 16.10
C VAL A 257 0.38 -3.93 16.43
N GLU A 258 0.05 -4.04 17.72
CA GLU A 258 -1.19 -4.62 18.21
C GLU A 258 -2.40 -3.89 17.63
N ARG A 259 -2.42 -2.55 17.68
CA ARG A 259 -3.51 -1.75 17.09
C ARG A 259 -3.67 -1.97 15.59
N SER A 260 -2.56 -2.12 14.87
CA SER A 260 -2.60 -2.37 13.42
C SER A 260 -3.12 -3.77 13.11
N ILE A 261 -2.71 -4.77 13.88
CA ILE A 261 -3.21 -6.14 13.78
C ILE A 261 -4.72 -6.19 14.09
N GLU A 262 -5.16 -5.62 15.21
CA GLU A 262 -6.58 -5.59 15.60
C GLU A 262 -7.45 -4.95 14.51
N ARG A 263 -7.01 -3.82 13.96
CA ARG A 263 -7.72 -3.14 12.85
C ARG A 263 -7.85 -4.05 11.64
N ILE A 264 -6.74 -4.62 11.16
CA ILE A 264 -6.75 -5.46 9.95
C ILE A 264 -7.59 -6.72 10.18
N SER A 265 -7.39 -7.43 11.30
CA SER A 265 -8.13 -8.65 11.64
C SER A 265 -9.63 -8.42 11.80
N SER A 266 -10.07 -7.20 12.15
CA SER A 266 -11.49 -6.85 12.18
C SER A 266 -12.15 -6.74 10.79
N SER A 267 -11.33 -6.57 9.75
CA SER A 267 -11.78 -6.33 8.37
C SER A 267 -11.73 -7.59 7.50
N VAL A 268 -10.89 -8.58 7.84
CA VAL A 268 -10.64 -9.76 7.00
C VAL A 268 -10.23 -10.97 7.84
N GLU A 269 -10.78 -12.13 7.48
CA GLU A 269 -10.46 -13.43 8.04
C GLU A 269 -9.31 -14.06 7.24
N VAL A 270 -8.19 -14.31 7.92
CA VAL A 270 -6.94 -14.84 7.33
C VAL A 270 -6.38 -15.97 8.16
#